data_AF-A0A7C5MV46-F1
#
_entry.id   AF-A0A7C5MV46-F1
#
_cell.length_a   1.000
_cell.length_b   1.000
_cell.length_c   1.000
_cell.angle_alpha   90.00
_cell.angle_beta   90.00
_cell.angle_gamma   90.00
#
_symmetry.space_group_name_H-M   'P 1'
#
loop_
_entity.id
_entity.type
_entity.pdbx_description
1 polymer ?
#
loop_
_entity_poly.entity_id
_entity_poly.type
_entity_poly.pdbx_seq_one_letter_code
_entity_poly.pdbx_strand_id
1 'polypeptide(L)' 'MKLVQAWIEIHKDELMADWELASNGEQIFKIEPLK' A
#
# COMPACT_ATOMS: atom_id res chain seq x y z
N MET A 1 -7.04 -13.18 10.27
CA MET A 1 -5.99 -12.69 9.36
C MET A 1 -6.41 -12.51 7.90
N LYS A 2 -7.63 -12.88 7.48
CA LYS A 2 -8.01 -12.83 6.05
C LYS A 2 -8.25 -11.43 5.48
N LEU A 3 -8.72 -10.48 6.30
CA LEU A 3 -9.03 -9.12 5.84
C LEU A 3 -7.78 -8.34 5.44
N VAL A 4 -6.71 -8.42 6.23
CA VAL A 4 -5.44 -7.75 5.91
C VAL A 4 -4.82 -8.34 4.64
N GLN A 5 -4.88 -9.67 4.45
CA GLN A 5 -4.41 -10.30 3.21
C GLN A 5 -5.22 -9.82 2.00
N ALA A 6 -6.54 -9.79 2.11
CA ALA A 6 -7.39 -9.28 1.03
C ALA A 6 -7.09 -7.81 0.70
N TRP A 7 -6.85 -6.98 1.72
CA TRP A 7 -6.44 -5.58 1.53
C TRP A 7 -5.11 -5.47 0.79
N ILE A 8 -4.10 -6.25 1.20
CA ILE A 8 -2.78 -6.25 0.54
C ILE A 8 -2.90 -6.64 -0.93
N GLU A 9 -3.70 -7.66 -1.25
CA GLU A 9 -3.87 -8.09 -2.65
C GLU A 9 -4.59 -7.04 -3.49
N ILE A 10 -5.58 -6.33 -2.94
CA ILE A 10 -6.30 -5.25 -3.64
C ILE A 10 -5.40 -4.04 -3.90
N HIS A 11 -4.52 -3.71 -2.95
CA HIS A 11 -3.69 -2.51 -2.97
C HIS A 11 -2.22 -2.77 -3.34
N LYS A 12 -1.92 -3.94 -3.92
CA LYS A 12 -0.55 -4.40 -4.15
C LYS A 12 0.28 -3.41 -4.98
N ASP A 13 -0.29 -2.90 -6.06
CA ASP A 13 0.43 -1.99 -6.96
C ASP A 13 0.69 -0.63 -6.30
N GLU A 14 -0.28 -0.11 -5.54
CA GLU A 14 -0.13 1.13 -4.76
C GLU A 14 0.94 0.97 -3.68
N LEU A 15 0.95 -0.16 -2.98
CA LEU A 15 1.96 -0.46 -1.96
C LEU A 15 3.37 -0.55 -2.54
N MET A 16 3.53 -1.12 -3.74
CA MET A 16 4.83 -1.21 -4.40
C MET A 16 5.31 0.15 -4.91
N ALA A 17 4.42 1.00 -5.43
CA ALA A 17 4.75 2.35 -5.84
C ALA A 17 5.16 3.22 -4.63
N ASP A 18 4.37 3.17 -3.54
CA ASP A 18 4.70 3.88 -2.30
C ASP A 18 6.00 3.37 -1.66
N TRP A 19 6.32 2.07 -1.81
CA TRP A 19 7.60 1.52 -1.36
C TRP A 19 8.79 2.15 -2.09
N GLU A 20 8.70 2.33 -3.40
CA GLU A 20 9.75 2.98 -4.20
C GLU A 20 9.92 4.45 -3.79
N LEU A 21 8.80 5.18 -3.66
CA LEU A 21 8.81 6.58 -3.17
C LEU A 21 9.46 6.68 -1.79
N ALA A 22 9.02 5.86 -0.83
CA ALA A 22 9.56 5.84 0.53
C ALA A 22 11.06 5.51 0.53
N SER A 23 11.50 4.56 -0.30
CA SER A 23 12.91 4.18 -0.43
C SER A 23 13.78 5.30 -0.98
N ASN A 24 13.21 6.18 -1.81
CA ASN A 24 13.87 7.38 -2.33
C ASN A 24 13.76 8.59 -1.39
N GLY A 25 13.09 8.45 -0.24
CA GLY A 25 12.84 9.56 0.70
C GLY A 25 11.75 10.52 0.24
N GLU A 26 10.93 10.12 -0.72
CA GLU A 26 9.81 10.90 -1.26
C GLU A 26 8.54 10.72 -0.43
N GLN A 27 7.59 11.63 -0.61
CA GLN A 27 6.32 11.59 0.10
C GLN A 27 5.42 10.48 -0.48
N ILE A 28 4.96 9.58 0.39
CA ILE A 28 3.99 8.53 0.07
C ILE A 28 2.55 9.03 0.09
N PHE A 29 1.65 8.25 -0.50
CA PHE A 29 0.22 8.53 -0.51
C PHE A 29 -0.52 7.74 0.59
N LYS A 30 -1.76 8.14 0.87
CA LYS A 30 -2.62 7.42 1.80
C LYS A 30 -3.38 6.34 1.04
N ILE A 31 -3.20 5.09 1.43
CA ILE A 31 -3.98 3.96 0.90
C ILE A 31 -5.21 3.75 1.79
N GLU A 32 -6.39 3.70 1.18
CA GLU A 32 -7.65 3.58 1.91
C GLU A 32 -7.82 2.17 2.53
N PRO A 33 -8.24 2.06 3.80
CA PRO A 33 -8.46 0.76 4.45
C PRO A 33 -9.71 0.05 3.93
N LEU A 34 -9.79 -1.28 4.09
CA LEU A 34 -11.05 -2.01 3.87
C LEU A 34 -12.13 -1.50 4.84
N LYS A 35 -13.34 -1.26 4.31
CA LYS A 35 -14.56 -0.92 5.07
C LYS A 35 -15.37 -2.17 5.41
#